data_AF-F9PDU2-F1
#
_entry.id   AF-F9PDU2-F1
#
_cell.length_a   1.000
_cell.length_b   1.000
_cell.length_c   1.000
_cell.angle_alpha   90.00
_cell.angle_beta   90.00
_cell.angle_gamma   90.00
#
_symmetry.space_group_name_H-M   'P 1'
#
loop_
_entity.id
_entity.type
_entity.pdbx_description
1 polymer ?
#
loop_
_entity_poly.entity_id
_entity_poly.type
_entity_poly.pdbx_seq_one_letter_code
_entity_poly.pdbx_strand_id
1 'polypeptide(L)'
;MIKLKAFLLSLVLVIATLALLNVTYVKKIDDYYKVKDNSIRYSTSYEKYKSRDILTNNITPNTLVLMGSSELVATINEDYHPNKIFNYNDFNIMQIGTSYSQNIIQATTLSSIEGAMSKRKVAIVESVQWFEKDGTHQDAFLNKASQEHIFHMLDNEKISKETKEKLINRIIEITKGNKQQNDIYKKYKSYFIEGKGTIIDKKLWNLTMPFIPLSLNENSMKIMPNQTILH
;
A
#
# COMPACT_ATOMS: atom_id res chain seq x y z
N MET A 1 -45.05 -13.08 1.13
CA MET A 1 -44.26 -13.59 2.28
C MET A 1 -43.05 -14.43 1.86
N ILE A 2 -43.17 -15.37 0.91
CA ILE A 2 -42.05 -16.25 0.49
C ILE A 2 -40.85 -15.46 -0.07
N LYS A 3 -41.08 -14.45 -0.92
CA LYS A 3 -40.01 -13.59 -1.48
C LYS A 3 -39.24 -12.81 -0.40
N LEU A 4 -39.94 -12.32 0.64
CA LEU A 4 -39.30 -11.61 1.76
C LEU A 4 -38.46 -12.55 2.62
N LYS A 5 -38.95 -13.77 2.88
CA LYS A 5 -38.19 -14.80 3.61
C LYS A 5 -36.93 -15.22 2.84
N ALA A 6 -37.03 -15.38 1.52
CA ALA A 6 -35.89 -15.71 0.66
C ALA A 6 -34.84 -14.57 0.65
N PHE A 7 -35.27 -13.31 0.59
CA PHE A 7 -34.38 -12.15 0.65
C PHE A 7 -33.65 -12.04 2.00
N LEU A 8 -34.36 -12.26 3.11
CA LEU A 8 -33.73 -12.27 4.44
C LEU A 8 -32.75 -13.44 4.58
N LEU A 9 -33.09 -14.62 4.07
CA LEU A 9 -32.20 -15.77 4.06
C LEU A 9 -30.93 -15.49 3.24
N SER A 10 -31.04 -14.86 2.07
CA SER A 10 -29.87 -14.50 1.26
C SER A 10 -28.99 -13.47 1.96
N LEU A 11 -29.58 -12.48 2.64
CA LEU A 11 -28.82 -11.52 3.44
C LEU A 11 -28.04 -12.20 4.57
N VAL A 12 -28.68 -13.13 5.30
CA VAL A 12 -28.02 -13.92 6.36
C VAL A 12 -26.89 -14.76 5.79
N LEU A 13 -27.08 -15.41 4.63
CA LEU A 13 -26.04 -16.20 3.97
C LEU A 13 -24.86 -15.34 3.52
N VAL A 14 -25.10 -14.14 2.98
CA VAL A 14 -24.04 -13.19 2.64
C VAL A 14 -23.25 -12.78 3.88
N ILE A 15 -23.93 -12.41 4.97
CA ILE A 15 -23.27 -12.03 6.23
C ILE A 15 -22.46 -13.20 6.79
N ALA A 16 -23.02 -14.42 6.79
CA ALA A 16 -22.33 -15.63 7.24
C ALA A 16 -21.09 -15.94 6.39
N THR A 17 -21.18 -15.76 5.08
CA THR A 17 -20.06 -15.98 4.14
C THR A 17 -18.95 -14.96 4.37
N LEU A 18 -19.30 -13.67 4.51
CA LEU A 18 -18.35 -12.61 4.83
C LEU A 18 -17.68 -12.83 6.20
N ALA A 19 -18.44 -13.26 7.21
CA ALA A 19 -17.90 -13.60 8.52
C ALA A 19 -16.93 -14.79 8.45
N LEU A 20 -17.27 -15.84 7.70
CA LEU A 20 -16.41 -17.01 7.50
C LEU A 20 -15.11 -16.62 6.78
N LEU A 21 -15.20 -15.85 5.69
CA LEU A 21 -14.03 -15.35 4.96
C LEU A 21 -13.10 -14.52 5.85
N ASN A 22 -13.68 -13.67 6.71
CA ASN A 22 -12.91 -12.86 7.64
C ASN A 22 -12.16 -13.70 8.69
N VAL A 23 -12.85 -14.66 9.33
CA VAL A 23 -12.26 -15.46 10.41
C VAL A 23 -11.25 -16.50 9.90
N THR A 24 -11.40 -16.96 8.65
CA THR A 24 -10.52 -17.98 8.06
C THR A 24 -9.44 -17.38 7.17
N TYR A 25 -9.82 -16.78 6.04
CA TYR A 25 -8.90 -16.39 4.99
C TYR A 25 -8.13 -15.11 5.33
N VAL A 26 -8.85 -14.05 5.74
CA VAL A 26 -8.23 -12.76 6.11
C VAL A 26 -7.32 -12.94 7.31
N LYS A 27 -7.82 -13.56 8.38
CA LYS A 27 -7.01 -13.82 9.57
C LYS A 27 -5.76 -14.64 9.27
N LYS A 28 -5.84 -15.65 8.40
CA LYS A 28 -4.68 -16.45 8.00
C LYS A 28 -3.64 -15.62 7.25
N ILE A 29 -4.07 -14.69 6.40
CA ILE A 29 -3.17 -13.75 5.70
C ILE A 29 -2.53 -12.79 6.70
N ASP A 30 -3.34 -12.18 7.58
CA ASP A 30 -2.85 -11.27 8.62
C ASP A 30 -1.80 -11.93 9.51
N ASP A 31 -2.05 -13.18 9.91
CA ASP A 31 -1.13 -13.92 10.79
C ASP A 31 0.09 -14.44 10.03
N TYR A 32 -0.02 -14.73 8.73
CA TYR A 32 1.12 -15.13 7.89
C TYR A 32 2.21 -14.06 7.85
N TYR A 33 1.82 -12.79 7.84
CA TYR A 33 2.75 -11.67 7.79
C TYR A 33 3.22 -11.18 9.16
N LYS A 34 2.72 -11.75 10.26
CA LYS A 34 3.19 -11.47 11.62
C LYS A 34 4.30 -12.45 11.98
N VAL A 35 5.52 -12.10 11.62
CA VAL A 35 6.70 -12.90 11.91
C VAL A 35 7.47 -12.33 13.10
N LYS A 36 8.20 -13.19 13.82
CA LYS A 36 9.11 -12.77 14.90
C LYS A 36 10.49 -12.37 14.38
N ASP A 37 10.86 -12.86 13.19
CA ASP A 37 12.15 -12.61 12.56
C ASP A 37 12.13 -11.40 11.62
N ASN A 38 13.21 -11.21 10.87
CA ASN A 38 13.38 -10.10 9.92
C ASN A 38 12.89 -10.43 8.49
N SER A 39 12.26 -11.60 8.27
CA SER A 39 11.94 -12.08 6.91
C SER A 39 11.01 -11.14 6.14
N ILE A 40 10.00 -10.57 6.80
CA ILE A 40 9.10 -9.59 6.18
C ILE A 40 9.80 -8.25 5.93
N ARG A 41 10.63 -7.79 6.87
CA ARG A 41 11.31 -6.48 6.77
C ARG A 41 12.18 -6.38 5.50
N TYR A 42 12.83 -7.48 5.12
CA TYR A 42 13.68 -7.59 3.94
C TYR A 42 13.03 -8.25 2.72
N SER A 43 11.80 -8.76 2.83
CA SER A 43 11.08 -9.34 1.69
C SER A 43 10.91 -8.32 0.55
N THR A 44 10.97 -8.77 -0.70
CA THR A 44 10.68 -7.94 -1.88
C THR A 44 9.27 -8.14 -2.41
N SER A 45 8.41 -8.81 -1.62
CA SER A 45 7.01 -9.06 -1.98
C SER A 45 6.26 -7.76 -2.23
N TYR A 46 5.52 -7.75 -3.34
CA TYR A 46 4.65 -6.64 -3.70
C TYR A 46 3.52 -6.43 -2.69
N GLU A 47 3.00 -7.51 -2.11
CA GLU A 47 1.92 -7.44 -1.11
C GLU A 47 2.38 -6.70 0.15
N LYS A 48 3.64 -6.93 0.56
CA LYS A 48 4.25 -6.18 1.66
C LYS A 48 4.21 -4.67 1.38
N TYR A 49 4.65 -4.25 0.20
CA TYR A 49 4.75 -2.82 -0.13
C TYR A 49 3.39 -2.15 -0.21
N LYS A 50 2.35 -2.87 -0.63
CA LYS A 50 1.00 -2.32 -0.76
C LYS A 50 0.20 -2.30 0.53
N SER A 51 0.50 -3.19 1.46
CA SER A 51 -0.25 -3.31 2.71
C SER A 51 0.32 -2.45 3.82
N ARG A 52 -0.48 -1.54 4.36
CA ARG A 52 -0.11 -0.76 5.55
C ARG A 52 -0.01 -1.66 6.78
N ASP A 53 -0.91 -2.62 6.93
CA ASP A 53 -0.92 -3.51 8.09
C ASP A 53 0.31 -4.44 8.11
N ILE A 54 0.73 -4.99 6.96
CA ILE A 54 1.97 -5.77 6.90
C ILE A 54 3.17 -4.92 7.33
N LEU A 55 3.30 -3.68 6.82
CA LEU A 55 4.42 -2.80 7.18
C LEU A 55 4.38 -2.43 8.66
N THR A 56 3.24 -1.92 9.15
CA THR A 56 3.13 -1.40 10.52
C THR A 56 3.25 -2.49 11.58
N ASN A 57 2.76 -3.71 11.33
CA ASN A 57 2.93 -4.84 12.25
C ASN A 57 4.38 -5.34 12.35
N ASN A 58 5.23 -5.00 11.38
CA ASN A 58 6.62 -5.44 11.33
C ASN A 58 7.63 -4.32 11.62
N ILE A 59 7.17 -3.09 11.88
CA ILE A 59 8.01 -1.97 12.34
C ILE A 59 8.05 -1.97 13.87
N THR A 60 9.27 -1.98 14.44
CA THR A 60 9.51 -1.99 15.89
C THR A 60 10.42 -0.82 16.31
N PRO A 61 10.67 -0.60 17.61
CA PRO A 61 11.68 0.35 18.07
C PRO A 61 13.10 0.14 17.53
N ASN A 62 13.41 -1.08 17.09
CA ASN A 62 14.71 -1.43 16.53
C ASN A 62 14.77 -1.31 15.00
N THR A 63 13.67 -0.88 14.38
CA THR A 63 13.52 -0.83 12.92
C THR A 63 13.77 0.59 12.39
N LEU A 64 14.72 0.72 11.46
CA LEU A 64 14.86 1.92 10.61
C LEU A 64 14.11 1.69 9.30
N VAL A 65 13.33 2.67 8.84
CA VAL A 65 12.72 2.61 7.51
C VAL A 65 13.73 3.10 6.47
N LEU A 66 13.99 2.28 5.45
CA LEU A 66 14.79 2.62 4.27
C LEU A 66 13.88 2.63 3.04
N MET A 67 13.74 3.79 2.40
CA MET A 67 12.92 3.95 1.21
C MET A 67 13.80 4.13 -0.03
N GLY A 68 13.38 3.54 -1.13
CA GLY A 68 14.13 3.52 -2.38
C GLY A 68 13.30 2.94 -3.52
N SER A 69 13.97 2.45 -4.55
CA SER A 69 13.38 1.87 -5.75
C SER A 69 14.03 0.51 -6.09
N SER A 70 14.52 0.31 -7.32
CA SER A 70 15.07 -0.95 -7.81
C SER A 70 16.38 -1.34 -7.14
N GLU A 71 17.17 -0.38 -6.64
CA GLU A 71 18.45 -0.62 -5.97
C GLU A 71 18.31 -1.52 -4.74
N LEU A 72 17.18 -1.44 -4.04
CA LEU A 72 16.86 -2.28 -2.86
C LEU A 72 16.47 -3.72 -3.22
N VAL A 73 16.25 -4.00 -4.50
CA VAL A 73 15.89 -5.34 -5.00
C VAL A 73 17.04 -5.94 -5.81
N ALA A 74 17.65 -5.14 -6.68
CA ALA A 74 18.74 -5.57 -7.55
C ALA A 74 19.95 -6.08 -6.78
N THR A 75 20.23 -5.50 -5.61
CA THR A 75 21.39 -5.84 -4.79
C THR A 75 21.09 -6.87 -3.70
N ILE A 76 19.90 -7.49 -3.65
CA ILE A 76 19.47 -8.30 -2.50
C ILE A 76 20.35 -9.52 -2.17
N ASN A 77 21.04 -10.05 -3.18
CA ASN A 77 21.91 -11.21 -3.06
C ASN A 77 23.38 -10.84 -2.79
N GLU A 78 23.71 -9.55 -2.84
CA GLU A 78 25.06 -9.05 -2.67
C GLU A 78 25.45 -9.01 -1.18
N ASP A 79 26.72 -9.27 -0.86
CA ASP A 79 27.21 -9.29 0.53
C ASP A 79 27.12 -7.92 1.21
N TYR A 80 27.13 -6.85 0.41
CA TYR A 80 26.99 -5.48 0.89
C TYR A 80 25.53 -5.03 1.04
N HIS A 81 24.55 -5.88 0.74
CA HIS A 81 23.15 -5.54 0.86
C HIS A 81 22.76 -5.24 2.31
N PRO A 82 21.86 -4.27 2.59
CA PRO A 82 21.40 -4.00 3.95
C PRO A 82 20.86 -5.23 4.71
N ASN A 83 20.26 -6.22 4.05
CA ASN A 83 19.83 -7.47 4.74
C ASN A 83 21.00 -8.34 5.23
N LYS A 84 22.20 -8.21 4.64
CA LYS A 84 23.38 -8.96 5.06
C LYS A 84 24.12 -8.23 6.18
N ILE A 85 24.11 -6.90 6.13
CA ILE A 85 24.84 -6.04 7.09
C ILE A 85 24.01 -5.71 8.33
N PHE A 86 22.71 -5.46 8.19
CA PHE A 86 21.87 -4.85 9.25
C PHE A 86 20.70 -5.75 9.68
N ASN A 87 20.91 -7.06 9.79
CA ASN A 87 19.84 -8.02 10.06
C ASN A 87 19.97 -8.62 11.47
N TYR A 88 19.80 -7.76 12.48
CA TYR A 88 19.92 -8.12 13.88
C TYR A 88 18.58 -7.98 14.62
N ASN A 89 18.52 -8.54 15.83
CA ASN A 89 17.34 -8.45 16.69
C ASN A 89 17.19 -7.04 17.31
N ASP A 90 18.31 -6.38 17.59
CA ASP A 90 18.41 -5.05 18.20
C ASP A 90 18.57 -3.91 17.18
N PHE A 91 18.89 -4.23 15.93
CA PHE A 91 18.84 -3.29 14.81
C PHE A 91 18.48 -3.97 13.50
N ASN A 92 17.47 -3.45 12.81
CA ASN A 92 17.05 -3.93 11.49
C ASN A 92 16.46 -2.83 10.61
N ILE A 93 16.36 -3.12 9.31
CA ILE A 93 15.83 -2.21 8.31
C ILE A 93 14.52 -2.76 7.76
N MET A 94 13.47 -1.94 7.78
CA MET A 94 12.29 -2.12 6.93
C MET A 94 12.58 -1.47 5.58
N GLN A 95 12.92 -2.29 4.58
CA GLN A 95 13.13 -1.78 3.23
C GLN A 95 11.80 -1.63 2.51
N ILE A 96 11.59 -0.48 1.86
CA ILE A 96 10.38 -0.14 1.12
C ILE A 96 10.81 0.45 -0.21
N GLY A 97 10.75 -0.37 -1.26
CA GLY A 97 11.14 0.07 -2.59
C GLY A 97 11.28 -1.08 -3.56
N THR A 98 10.84 -0.81 -4.78
CA THR A 98 11.02 -1.64 -5.97
C THR A 98 11.01 -0.71 -7.18
N SER A 99 11.30 -1.20 -8.39
CA SER A 99 11.35 -0.40 -9.61
C SER A 99 10.18 0.58 -9.71
N TYR A 100 10.48 1.85 -10.02
CA TYR A 100 9.53 2.96 -10.11
C TYR A 100 8.84 3.38 -8.79
N SER A 101 9.39 3.00 -7.63
CA SER A 101 8.94 3.55 -6.33
C SER A 101 9.52 4.94 -6.11
N GLN A 102 8.95 5.93 -6.80
CA GLN A 102 9.37 7.33 -6.75
C GLN A 102 8.63 8.11 -5.64
N ASN A 103 8.94 9.41 -5.51
CA ASN A 103 8.58 10.27 -4.39
C ASN A 103 7.08 10.28 -4.07
N ILE A 104 6.19 10.18 -5.05
CA ILE A 104 4.74 10.14 -4.81
C ILE A 104 4.28 8.83 -4.14
N ILE A 105 4.90 7.70 -4.50
CA ILE A 105 4.64 6.39 -3.88
C ILE A 105 5.25 6.35 -2.48
N GLN A 106 6.47 6.86 -2.34
CA GLN A 106 7.15 6.92 -1.06
C GLN A 106 6.43 7.88 -0.08
N ALA A 107 5.96 9.04 -0.54
CA ALA A 107 5.24 9.99 0.30
C ALA A 107 3.93 9.40 0.85
N THR A 108 3.15 8.74 0.00
CA THR A 108 1.90 8.08 0.44
C THR A 108 2.19 6.97 1.44
N THR A 109 3.20 6.13 1.17
CA THR A 109 3.60 5.04 2.07
C THR A 109 4.16 5.56 3.40
N LEU A 110 5.05 6.55 3.38
CA LEU A 110 5.65 7.10 4.61
C LEU A 110 4.58 7.72 5.51
N SER A 111 3.69 8.52 4.93
CA SER A 111 2.62 9.18 5.67
C SER A 111 1.60 8.20 6.26
N SER A 112 1.39 7.03 5.65
CA SER A 112 0.45 6.02 6.14
C SER A 112 1.03 5.20 7.30
N ILE A 113 2.36 5.00 7.33
CA ILE A 113 3.05 4.16 8.33
C ILE A 113 3.72 4.95 9.45
N GLU A 114 3.88 6.29 9.34
CA GLU A 114 4.65 7.10 10.29
C GLU A 114 4.25 6.91 11.76
N GLY A 115 2.96 6.61 12.01
CA GLY A 115 2.45 6.34 13.35
C GLY A 115 3.08 5.11 14.03
N ALA A 116 3.52 4.12 13.25
CA ALA A 116 4.22 2.93 13.76
C ALA A 116 5.73 3.15 13.95
N MET A 117 6.29 4.21 13.34
CA MET A 117 7.72 4.51 13.40
C MET A 117 8.09 5.21 14.71
N SER A 118 8.31 4.45 15.76
CA SER A 118 8.64 4.97 17.10
C SER A 118 9.81 5.97 17.14
N LYS A 119 10.88 5.74 16.37
CA LYS A 119 12.05 6.63 16.27
C LYS A 119 11.83 7.84 15.34
N ARG A 120 10.77 7.82 14.51
CA ARG A 120 10.50 8.82 13.46
C ARG A 120 11.71 9.17 12.59
N LYS A 121 12.56 8.18 12.30
CA LYS A 121 13.72 8.31 11.40
C LYS A 121 13.47 7.50 10.14
N VAL A 122 13.82 8.07 8.99
CA VAL A 122 13.75 7.45 7.68
C VAL A 122 15.03 7.76 6.92
N ALA A 123 15.57 6.77 6.21
CA ALA A 123 16.58 6.96 5.18
C ALA A 123 15.89 6.85 3.82
N ILE A 124 16.19 7.77 2.91
CA ILE A 124 15.61 7.80 1.57
C ILE A 124 16.75 7.82 0.56
N VAL A 125 16.77 6.86 -0.35
CA VAL A 125 17.61 6.89 -1.54
C VAL A 125 16.87 7.68 -2.60
N GLU A 126 17.40 8.84 -3.00
CA GLU A 126 16.85 9.67 -4.07
C GLU A 126 17.71 9.50 -5.33
N SER A 127 17.09 9.11 -6.43
CA SER A 127 17.78 8.92 -7.71
C SER A 127 17.47 10.08 -8.65
N VAL A 128 18.51 10.69 -9.21
CA VAL A 128 18.40 11.82 -10.14
C VAL A 128 17.57 11.45 -11.37
N GLN A 129 17.60 10.17 -11.77
CA GLN A 129 16.79 9.63 -12.86
C GLN A 129 15.27 9.73 -12.62
N TRP A 130 14.81 10.04 -11.41
CA TRP A 130 13.37 10.22 -11.16
C TRP A 130 12.85 11.60 -11.58
N PHE A 131 13.75 12.56 -11.79
CA PHE A 131 13.43 13.97 -12.09
C PHE A 131 13.38 14.23 -13.60
N GLU A 132 12.74 13.32 -14.33
CA GLU A 132 12.48 13.49 -15.76
C GLU A 132 11.43 14.59 -16.01
N LYS A 133 11.47 15.20 -17.19
CA LYS A 133 10.59 16.31 -17.59
C LYS A 133 9.11 15.99 -17.41
N ASP A 134 8.71 14.76 -17.74
CA ASP A 134 7.32 14.31 -17.68
C ASP A 134 6.97 13.65 -16.32
N GLY A 135 7.97 13.48 -15.45
CA GLY A 135 7.85 12.85 -14.14
C GLY A 135 7.48 11.37 -14.20
N THR A 136 6.77 10.89 -13.18
CA THR A 136 6.40 9.47 -13.05
C THR A 136 5.52 8.98 -14.21
N HIS A 137 5.94 7.88 -14.86
CA HIS A 137 5.12 7.20 -15.86
C HIS A 137 3.79 6.69 -15.29
N GLN A 138 2.70 6.90 -16.02
CA GLN A 138 1.35 6.54 -15.60
C GLN A 138 1.21 5.05 -15.29
N ASP A 139 1.68 4.16 -16.17
CA ASP A 139 1.54 2.71 -15.97
C ASP A 139 2.35 2.23 -14.76
N ALA A 140 3.52 2.82 -14.53
CA ALA A 140 4.33 2.53 -13.37
C ALA A 140 3.61 2.97 -12.08
N PHE A 141 3.01 4.16 -12.06
CA PHE A 141 2.20 4.62 -10.93
C PHE A 141 0.99 3.71 -10.69
N LEU A 142 0.23 3.37 -11.73
CA LEU A 142 -0.96 2.52 -11.62
C LEU A 142 -0.62 1.12 -11.07
N ASN A 143 0.57 0.61 -11.39
CA ASN A 143 1.07 -0.62 -10.79
C ASN A 143 1.44 -0.39 -9.32
N LYS A 144 2.22 0.63 -8.97
CA LYS A 144 2.77 0.77 -7.61
C LYS A 144 1.83 1.38 -6.58
N ALA A 145 0.87 2.19 -6.99
CA ALA A 145 -0.04 2.87 -6.08
C ALA A 145 -0.82 1.87 -5.20
N SER A 146 -0.83 2.14 -3.90
CA SER A 146 -1.70 1.48 -2.94
C SER A 146 -2.83 2.42 -2.55
N GLN A 147 -4.07 2.00 -2.80
CA GLN A 147 -5.26 2.74 -2.38
C GLN A 147 -5.30 2.90 -0.86
N GLU A 148 -4.81 1.90 -0.12
CA GLU A 148 -4.71 1.93 1.34
C GLU A 148 -3.74 3.01 1.81
N HIS A 149 -2.53 3.08 1.26
CA HIS A 149 -1.57 4.12 1.62
C HIS A 149 -2.08 5.52 1.28
N ILE A 150 -2.69 5.69 0.11
CA ILE A 150 -3.28 6.98 -0.31
C ILE A 150 -4.41 7.38 0.63
N PHE A 151 -5.28 6.45 1.00
CA PHE A 151 -6.37 6.71 1.94
C PHE A 151 -5.84 7.15 3.31
N HIS A 152 -4.89 6.41 3.88
CA HIS A 152 -4.31 6.76 5.18
C HIS A 152 -3.46 8.04 5.15
N MET A 153 -2.84 8.37 4.01
CA MET A 153 -2.20 9.67 3.79
C MET A 153 -3.20 10.82 3.91
N LEU A 154 -4.35 10.68 3.26
CA LEU A 154 -5.42 11.69 3.28
C LEU A 154 -6.14 11.76 4.63
N ASP A 155 -6.22 10.66 5.35
CA ASP A 155 -6.79 10.60 6.71
C ASP A 155 -5.82 11.12 7.79
N ASN A 156 -4.52 11.21 7.50
CA ASN A 156 -3.53 11.64 8.50
C ASN A 156 -3.68 13.12 8.87
N GLU A 157 -4.13 13.41 10.08
CA GLU A 157 -4.37 14.78 10.60
C GLU A 157 -3.11 15.64 10.69
N LYS A 158 -1.92 15.03 10.73
CA LYS A 158 -0.63 15.77 10.78
C LYS A 158 -0.23 16.36 9.43
N ILE A 159 -0.87 15.94 8.34
CA ILE A 159 -0.60 16.45 7.00
C ILE A 159 -1.57 17.60 6.71
N SER A 160 -1.02 18.72 6.26
CA SER A 160 -1.83 19.91 5.94
C SER A 160 -2.85 19.62 4.82
N LYS A 161 -3.98 20.34 4.85
CA LYS A 161 -5.00 20.25 3.80
C LYS A 161 -4.41 20.58 2.43
N GLU A 162 -3.55 21.60 2.34
CA GLU A 162 -2.89 22.00 1.09
C GLU A 162 -2.02 20.87 0.51
N THR A 163 -1.22 20.22 1.35
CA THR A 163 -0.39 19.08 0.92
C THR A 163 -1.25 17.90 0.45
N LYS A 164 -2.32 17.59 1.17
CA LYS A 164 -3.27 16.53 0.78
C LYS A 164 -3.92 16.85 -0.56
N GLU A 165 -4.37 18.10 -0.76
CA GLU A 165 -5.00 18.55 -1.99
C GLU A 165 -4.04 18.52 -3.18
N LYS A 166 -2.80 19.01 -3.01
CA LYS A 166 -1.76 18.95 -4.04
C LYS A 166 -1.48 17.51 -4.46
N LEU A 167 -1.33 16.61 -3.49
CA LEU A 167 -1.05 15.20 -3.76
C LEU A 167 -2.23 14.51 -4.47
N ILE A 168 -3.46 14.64 -3.98
CA ILE A 168 -4.60 13.95 -4.60
C ILE A 168 -4.90 14.49 -5.99
N ASN A 169 -4.72 15.79 -6.23
CA ASN A 169 -4.85 16.37 -7.57
C ASN A 169 -3.84 15.76 -8.54
N ARG A 170 -2.57 15.60 -8.13
CA ARG A 170 -1.55 14.93 -8.94
C ARG A 170 -1.89 13.47 -9.21
N ILE A 171 -2.39 12.74 -8.22
CA ILE A 171 -2.83 11.34 -8.39
C ILE A 171 -4.00 11.25 -9.39
N ILE A 172 -4.98 12.14 -9.31
CA ILE A 172 -6.10 12.20 -10.26
C ILE A 172 -5.58 12.52 -11.67
N GLU A 173 -4.60 13.41 -11.80
CA GLU A 173 -4.00 13.73 -13.10
C GLU A 173 -3.28 12.52 -13.71
N ILE A 174 -2.41 11.87 -12.93
CA ILE A 174 -1.67 10.68 -13.37
C ILE A 174 -2.62 9.55 -13.78
N THR A 175 -3.72 9.37 -13.04
CA THR A 175 -4.67 8.28 -13.28
C THR A 175 -5.74 8.58 -14.33
N LYS A 176 -5.69 9.73 -15.02
CA LYS A 176 -6.74 10.16 -15.97
C LYS A 176 -7.11 9.13 -17.05
N GLY A 177 -6.14 8.30 -17.48
CA GLY A 177 -6.37 7.24 -18.47
C GLY A 177 -6.95 5.94 -17.89
N ASN A 178 -7.06 5.80 -16.57
CA ASN A 178 -7.67 4.65 -15.91
C ASN A 178 -8.92 5.09 -15.14
N LYS A 179 -10.08 5.03 -15.80
CA LYS A 179 -11.36 5.54 -15.24
C LYS A 179 -11.67 4.96 -13.86
N GLN A 180 -11.51 3.64 -13.67
CA GLN A 180 -11.84 2.98 -12.42
C GLN A 180 -11.01 3.52 -11.24
N GLN A 181 -9.68 3.59 -11.39
CA GLN A 181 -8.83 4.14 -10.33
C GLN A 181 -9.04 5.64 -10.16
N ASN A 182 -9.21 6.38 -11.25
CA ASN A 182 -9.45 7.81 -11.21
C ASN A 182 -10.71 8.18 -10.42
N ASP A 183 -11.80 7.45 -10.63
CA ASP A 183 -13.07 7.66 -9.93
C ASP A 183 -12.94 7.40 -8.42
N ILE A 184 -12.10 6.43 -8.02
CA ILE A 184 -11.78 6.19 -6.59
C ILE A 184 -11.08 7.41 -5.99
N TYR A 185 -10.05 7.92 -6.64
CA TYR A 185 -9.29 9.07 -6.12
C TYR A 185 -10.09 10.37 -6.12
N LYS A 186 -11.01 10.56 -7.08
CA LYS A 186 -12.01 11.65 -7.04
C LYS A 186 -12.94 11.54 -5.84
N LYS A 187 -13.40 10.33 -5.49
CA LYS A 187 -14.19 10.10 -4.27
C LYS A 187 -13.39 10.41 -3.01
N TYR A 188 -12.10 10.03 -2.96
CA TYR A 188 -11.24 10.40 -1.83
C TYR A 188 -11.08 11.91 -1.71
N LYS A 189 -10.84 12.63 -2.81
CA LYS A 189 -10.79 14.10 -2.79
C LYS A 189 -12.09 14.71 -2.27
N SER A 190 -13.23 14.26 -2.81
CA SER A 190 -14.56 14.69 -2.38
C SER A 190 -14.77 14.52 -0.87
N TYR A 191 -14.34 13.39 -0.31
CA TYR A 191 -14.42 13.11 1.13
C TYR A 191 -13.45 13.97 1.96
N PHE A 192 -12.15 13.84 1.71
CA PHE A 192 -11.10 14.37 2.60
C PHE A 192 -10.82 15.87 2.41
N ILE A 193 -11.08 16.44 1.22
CA ILE A 193 -10.73 17.82 0.90
C ILE A 193 -11.98 18.70 0.81
N GLU A 194 -13.03 18.20 0.16
CA GLU A 194 -14.26 18.96 -0.11
C GLU A 194 -15.32 18.77 0.97
N GLY A 195 -15.18 17.79 1.87
CA GLY A 195 -16.12 17.53 2.96
C GLY A 195 -17.48 16.99 2.51
N LYS A 196 -17.55 16.38 1.32
CA LYS A 196 -18.81 15.95 0.67
C LYS A 196 -19.16 14.47 0.90
N GLY A 197 -18.64 13.85 1.95
CA GLY A 197 -18.94 12.45 2.26
C GLY A 197 -19.29 12.20 3.72
N THR A 198 -19.61 10.95 4.03
CA THR A 198 -20.22 10.54 5.30
C THR A 198 -19.32 9.60 6.10
N ILE A 199 -19.57 9.48 7.39
CA ILE A 199 -18.88 8.51 8.26
C ILE A 199 -19.05 7.06 7.74
N ILE A 200 -20.15 6.79 7.03
CA ILE A 200 -20.41 5.47 6.43
C ILE A 200 -19.40 5.18 5.32
N ASP A 201 -19.04 6.16 4.50
CA ASP A 201 -18.05 5.99 3.43
C ASP A 201 -16.69 5.58 4.00
N LYS A 202 -16.24 6.26 5.07
CA LYS A 202 -15.00 5.93 5.77
C LYS A 202 -15.03 4.51 6.35
N LYS A 203 -16.12 4.13 7.01
CA LYS A 203 -16.29 2.77 7.55
C LYS A 203 -16.29 1.70 6.47
N LEU A 204 -16.95 1.96 5.35
CA LEU A 204 -16.99 1.04 4.22
C LEU A 204 -15.59 0.85 3.64
N TRP A 205 -14.84 1.93 3.42
CA TRP A 205 -13.47 1.82 2.94
C TRP A 205 -12.59 1.03 3.90
N ASN A 206 -12.59 1.35 5.19
CA ASN A 206 -11.83 0.61 6.20
C ASN A 206 -12.17 -0.89 6.21
N LEU A 207 -13.44 -1.26 5.99
CA LEU A 207 -13.84 -2.66 5.89
C LEU A 207 -13.30 -3.33 4.62
N THR A 208 -13.23 -2.58 3.51
CA THR A 208 -12.79 -3.11 2.21
C THR A 208 -11.27 -3.11 2.01
N MET A 209 -10.50 -2.22 2.66
CA MET A 209 -9.06 -2.05 2.46
C MET A 209 -8.25 -3.36 2.57
N PRO A 210 -8.48 -4.24 3.56
CA PRO A 210 -7.78 -5.52 3.65
C PRO A 210 -8.00 -6.44 2.43
N PHE A 211 -9.07 -6.23 1.68
CA PHE A 211 -9.44 -7.02 0.50
C PHE A 211 -8.99 -6.40 -0.83
N ILE A 212 -8.53 -5.14 -0.83
CA ILE A 212 -8.11 -4.46 -2.06
C ILE A 212 -6.86 -5.11 -2.69
N PRO A 213 -5.79 -5.45 -1.93
CA PRO A 213 -4.64 -6.16 -2.48
C PRO A 213 -5.03 -7.49 -3.16
N LEU A 214 -6.01 -8.19 -2.59
CA LEU A 214 -6.55 -9.45 -3.11
C LEU A 214 -7.31 -9.28 -4.43
N SER A 215 -8.11 -8.21 -4.56
CA SER A 215 -8.93 -7.97 -5.76
C SER A 215 -8.14 -7.49 -6.99
N LEU A 216 -6.98 -6.86 -6.77
CA LEU A 216 -6.16 -6.32 -7.86
C LEU A 216 -5.27 -7.38 -8.53
N ASN A 217 -5.00 -8.50 -7.85
CA ASN A 217 -4.13 -9.57 -8.36
C ASN A 217 -4.75 -10.36 -9.52
N GLU A 218 -6.09 -10.49 -9.59
CA GLU A 218 -6.75 -11.22 -10.69
C GLU A 218 -6.59 -10.51 -12.05
N ASN A 219 -6.51 -9.17 -12.07
CA ASN A 219 -6.33 -8.40 -13.29
C ASN A 219 -4.86 -8.07 -13.61
N SER A 220 -3.97 -7.95 -12.61
CA SER A 220 -2.53 -7.73 -12.87
C SER A 220 -1.79 -8.98 -13.32
N MET A 221 -2.30 -10.20 -13.05
CA MET A 221 -1.75 -11.44 -13.60
C MET A 221 -2.02 -11.61 -15.11
N LYS A 222 -2.98 -10.89 -15.70
CA LYS A 222 -3.25 -10.93 -17.15
C LYS A 222 -2.40 -9.95 -17.97
N ILE A 223 -1.64 -9.06 -17.33
CA ILE A 223 -0.88 -7.98 -18.00
C ILE A 223 0.60 -8.00 -17.59
N MET A 224 1.21 -9.20 -17.53
CA MET A 224 2.66 -9.32 -17.55
C MET A 224 3.06 -10.29 -18.67
N PRO A 225 3.39 -9.80 -19.87
CA PRO A 225 4.18 -10.59 -20.79
C PRO A 225 5.59 -10.71 -20.21
N ASN A 226 6.12 -11.94 -20.21
CA ASN A 226 7.51 -12.32 -19.94
C ASN A 226 8.48 -11.14 -19.79
N GLN A 227 8.80 -10.75 -18.55
CA GLN A 227 10.09 -10.12 -18.30
C GLN A 227 11.12 -11.24 -18.16
N THR A 228 11.65 -11.65 -19.31
CA THR A 228 12.95 -12.30 -19.40
C THR A 228 13.93 -11.43 -18.63
N ILE A 229 14.51 -12.00 -17.57
CA ILE A 229 15.67 -11.47 -16.89
C ILE A 229 16.79 -11.46 -17.94
N LEU A 230 17.10 -10.29 -18.50
CA LEU A 230 18.31 -10.11 -19.27
C LEU A 230 19.47 -9.95 -18.29
N HIS A 231 20.45 -10.83 -18.46
CA HIS A 231 21.76 -10.83 -17.81
C HIS A 231 22.49 -9.50 -17.94
#